data_AF-A0A9D2E5R0-F1
#
_entry.id   AF-A0A9D2E5R0-F1
#
_cell.length_a   1.000
_cell.length_b   1.000
_cell.length_c   1.000
_cell.angle_alpha   90.00
_cell.angle_beta   90.00
_cell.angle_gamma   90.00
#
_symmetry.space_group_name_H-M   'P 1'
#
loop_
_entity.id
_entity.type
_entity.pdbx_description
1 polymer ?
#
loop_
_entity_poly.entity_id
_entity_poly.type
_entity_poly.pdbx_seq_one_letter_code
_entity_poly.pdbx_strand_id
1 'polypeptide(L)' 'MKNPKSFEEGMARLQDLLDRLSSPDTPLEEAISLYTETAALAEYCTNALDKAQLKMQTIDERIAQLAKPQEGSDEV' A
#
# COMPACT_ATOMS: atom_id res chain seq x y z
N MET A 1 -7.04 -0.13 17.36
CA MET A 1 -6.89 0.92 16.33
C MET A 1 -7.89 0.67 15.21
N LYS A 2 -8.46 1.71 14.60
CA LYS A 2 -9.32 1.57 13.42
C LYS A 2 -8.42 1.69 12.18
N ASN A 3 -8.34 0.63 11.38
CA ASN A 3 -7.63 0.68 10.10
C ASN A 3 -8.35 1.64 9.15
N PRO A 4 -7.62 2.37 8.28
CA PRO A 4 -8.21 3.23 7.25
C PRO A 4 -9.17 2.44 6.34
N LYS A 5 -10.22 3.10 5.82
CA LYS A 5 -11.15 2.43 4.88
C LYS A 5 -10.59 2.38 3.46
N SER A 6 -9.66 3.28 3.13
CA SER A 6 -8.93 3.27 1.87
C SER A 6 -7.44 3.61 2.06
N PHE A 7 -6.66 3.39 1.00
CA PHE A 7 -5.26 3.78 0.95
C PHE A 7 -5.10 5.30 1.09
N GLU A 8 -5.94 6.09 0.40
CA GLU A 8 -5.91 7.55 0.42
C GLU A 8 -6.20 8.10 1.82
N GLU A 9 -7.19 7.51 2.52
CA GLU A 9 -7.45 7.85 3.93
C GLU A 9 -6.25 7.50 4.83
N GLY A 10 -5.60 6.36 4.58
CA GLY A 10 -4.42 5.94 5.32
C GLY A 10 -3.24 6.89 5.11
N MET A 11 -2.98 7.30 3.87
CA MET A 11 -1.93 8.26 3.55
C MET A 11 -2.21 9.65 4.13
N ALA A 12 -3.44 10.14 4.06
CA ALA A 12 -3.81 11.42 4.66
C ALA A 12 -3.58 11.42 6.18
N ARG A 13 -3.96 10.33 6.86
CA ARG A 13 -3.73 10.17 8.30
C ARG A 13 -2.25 10.01 8.64
N LEU A 14 -1.49 9.29 7.82
CA LEU A 14 -0.05 9.14 8.02
C LEU A 14 0.66 10.50 7.96
N GLN A 15 0.29 11.36 7.00
CA GLN A 15 0.84 12.70 6.89
C GLN A 15 0.53 13.56 8.12
N ASP A 16 -0.73 13.56 8.58
CA ASP A 16 -1.15 14.29 9.79
C ASP A 16 -0.35 13.86 11.03
N LEU A 17 -0.13 12.55 11.20
CA LEU A 17 0.65 12.03 12.33
C LEU A 17 2.13 12.42 12.24
N LEU A 18 2.73 12.39 11.04
CA LEU A 18 4.10 12.83 10.81
C LEU A 18 4.27 14.32 11.11
N ASP A 19 3.30 15.15 10.69
CA ASP A 19 3.31 16.59 10.97
C ASP A 19 3.27 16.85 12.47
N ARG A 20 2.40 16.14 13.22
CA ARG A 20 2.34 16.22 14.69
C ARG A 20 3.61 15.71 15.37
N LEU A 21 4.22 14.64 14.86
CA LEU A 21 5.46 14.08 15.38
C LEU A 21 6.64 15.04 15.16
N SER A 22 6.60 15.85 14.10
CA SER A 22 7.63 16.86 13.79
C SER A 22 7.56 18.12 14.67
N SER A 23 6.47 18.30 15.41
CA SER A 23 6.29 19.45 16.29
C SER A 23 7.23 19.37 17.50
N PRO A 24 8.02 20.43 17.79
CA PRO A 24 8.93 20.46 18.93
C PRO A 24 8.20 20.54 20.29
N ASP A 25 6.92 20.89 20.28
CA ASP A 25 6.09 21.04 21.49
C ASP A 25 5.42 19.71 21.92
N THR A 26 5.60 18.63 21.16
CA THR A 26 4.98 17.33 21.44
C THR A 26 5.62 16.68 22.68
N PRO A 27 4.86 16.41 23.76
CA PRO A 27 5.37 15.73 24.94
C PRO A 27 5.90 14.33 24.63
N LEU A 28 6.88 13.85 25.40
CA LEU A 28 7.53 12.56 25.16
C LEU A 28 6.54 11.39 25.13
N GLU A 29 5.60 11.33 26.08
CA GLU A 29 4.59 10.26 26.09
C GLU A 29 3.69 10.30 24.85
N GLU A 30 3.34 11.50 24.37
CA GLU A 30 2.56 11.66 23.14
C GLU A 30 3.37 11.27 21.91
N ALA A 31 4.66 11.64 21.85
CA ALA A 31 5.55 11.27 20.76
C ALA A 31 5.68 9.75 20.60
N ILE A 32 5.75 9.01 21.71
CA ILE A 32 5.80 7.53 21.69
C ILE A 32 4.49 6.94 21.14
N SER A 33 3.35 7.50 21.55
CA SER A 33 2.04 7.08 21.03
C SER A 33 1.92 7.38 19.53
N LEU A 34 2.29 8.58 19.11
CA LEU A 34 2.28 9.02 17.71
C LEU A 34 3.20 8.14 16.86
N TYR A 35 4.40 7.82 17.33
CA TYR A 35 5.33 6.96 16.62
C TYR A 35 4.76 5.56 16.39
N THR A 36 4.14 4.98 17.42
CA THR A 36 3.51 3.66 17.32
C THR A 36 2.37 3.64 16.29
N GLU A 37 1.55 4.69 16.28
CA GLU A 37 0.46 4.83 15.31
C GLU A 37 0.97 5.08 13.89
N THR A 38 1.99 5.93 13.75
CA THR A 38 2.64 6.24 12.47
C THR A 38 3.25 4.99 11.86
N ALA A 39 3.97 4.18 12.65
CA ALA A 39 4.59 2.94 12.19
C ALA A 39 3.55 1.93 11.70
N ALA A 40 2.45 1.75 12.44
CA ALA A 40 1.36 0.86 12.04
C ALA A 40 0.67 1.32 10.73
N LEU A 41 0.48 2.63 10.56
CA LEU A 41 -0.07 3.21 9.33
C LEU A 41 0.88 3.07 8.14
N ALA A 42 2.17 3.29 8.35
CA ALA A 42 3.18 3.09 7.32
C ALA A 42 3.19 1.63 6.84
N GLU A 43 3.16 0.67 7.78
CA GLU A 43 3.06 -0.76 7.45
C GLU A 43 1.79 -1.08 6.66
N TYR A 44 0.63 -0.53 7.07
CA TYR A 44 -0.61 -0.69 6.32
C TYR A 44 -0.50 -0.18 4.88
N CYS A 45 0.05 1.02 4.68
CA CYS A 45 0.20 1.64 3.37
C CYS A 45 1.15 0.82 2.47
N THR A 46 2.29 0.39 2.99
CA THR A 46 3.23 -0.48 2.26
C THR A 46 2.56 -1.78 1.83
N ASN A 47 1.87 -2.46 2.75
CA ASN A 47 1.16 -3.69 2.45
C ASN A 47 0.04 -3.51 1.41
N ALA A 48 -0.60 -2.35 1.37
CA ALA A 48 -1.61 -2.04 0.35
C ALA A 48 -0.98 -1.87 -1.04
N LEU A 49 0.17 -1.18 -1.12
CA LEU A 49 0.93 -1.01 -2.36
C LEU A 49 1.47 -2.35 -2.88
N ASP A 50 2.03 -3.19 -2.02
CA ASP A 50 2.54 -4.51 -2.41
C ASP A 50 1.43 -5.38 -3.03
N LYS A 51 0.24 -5.37 -2.42
CA LYS A 51 -0.94 -6.07 -2.96
C LYS A 51 -1.38 -5.51 -4.30
N ALA A 52 -1.31 -4.19 -4.48
CA ALA A 52 -1.65 -3.56 -5.75
C ALA A 52 -0.64 -3.96 -6.84
N GLN A 53 0.66 -3.93 -6.53
CA GLN A 53 1.72 -4.34 -7.44
C GLN A 53 1.58 -5.80 -7.87
N LEU A 54 1.34 -6.72 -6.92
CA LEU A 54 1.15 -8.15 -7.24
C LEU A 54 -0.04 -8.37 -8.17
N LYS A 55 -1.15 -7.64 -7.96
CA LYS A 55 -2.32 -7.71 -8.84
C LYS A 55 -2.00 -7.20 -10.24
N MET A 56 -1.22 -6.12 -10.36
CA MET A 56 -0.78 -5.61 -11.67
C MET A 56 0.07 -6.64 -12.41
N GLN A 57 1.06 -7.24 -11.74
CA GLN A 57 1.88 -8.30 -12.34
C GLN A 57 1.04 -9.47 -12.86
N THR A 58 0.05 -9.90 -12.07
CA THR A 58 -0.86 -10.98 -12.48
C THR A 58 -1.69 -10.58 -13.72
N ILE A 59 -2.12 -9.32 -13.81
CA ILE A 59 -2.86 -8.82 -14.98
C ILE A 59 -1.96 -8.76 -16.21
N ASP A 60 -0.73 -8.25 -16.07
CA ASP A 60 0.25 -8.16 -17.15
C ASP A 60 0.60 -9.54 -17.71
N GLU A 61 0.81 -10.53 -16.84
CA GLU A 61 1.03 -11.93 -17.23
C GLU A 61 -0.15 -12.51 -18.02
N ARG A 62 -1.38 -12.23 -17.58
CA ARG A 62 -2.60 -12.68 -18.29
C ARG A 62 -2.73 -12.00 -19.65
N ILE A 63 -2.47 -10.70 -19.74
CA ILE A 63 -2.47 -9.96 -21.01
C ILE A 63 -1.43 -10.57 -21.96
N ALA A 64 -0.22 -10.85 -21.46
CA ALA A 64 0.84 -11.47 -22.26
C ALA A 64 0.45 -12.87 -22.77
N GLN A 65 -0.26 -13.67 -21.97
CA GLN A 65 -0.78 -14.98 -22.39
C GLN A 65 -1.83 -14.87 -23.49
N LEU A 66 -2.74 -13.89 -23.39
CA LEU A 66 -3.77 -13.64 -24.41
C LEU A 66 -3.18 -13.11 -25.73
N ALA A 67 -2.02 -12.44 -25.67
CA ALA A 67 -1.33 -11.92 -26.84
C ALA A 67 -0.52 -12.99 -27.60
N LYS A 68 -0.33 -14.19 -27.04
CA LYS A 68 0.32 -15.29 -27.78
C LYS A 68 -0.62 -15.81 -28.86
N PRO A 69 -0.19 -15.87 -30.14
CA PRO A 69 -0.97 -16.55 -31.17
C PRO A 69 -1.29 -17.96 -30.69
N GLN A 70 -2.56 -18.36 -30.81
CA GLN A 70 -2.91 -19.77 -30.74
C GLN A 70 -2.22 -20.41 -31.95
N GLU A 71 -1.05 -21.03 -31.75
CA GLU A 71 -0.49 -21.97 -32.72
C GLU A 71 -1.44 -23.16 -32.75
N GLY A 72 -2.46 -23.01 -33.58
CA GLY A 72 -3.38 -24.07 -33.93
C GLY A 72 -2.58 -25.18 -34.58
N SER A 73 -2.66 -26.34 -33.96
CA SER A 73 -2.48 -27.64 -34.55
C SER A 73 -3.28 -27.77 -35.85
N ASP A 74 -2.69 -27.38 -36.97
CA ASP A 74 -3.05 -27.84 -38.32
C ASP A 74 -1.82 -28.57 -38.89
N GLU A 75 -1.54 -29.74 -38.32
CA GLU A 75 -0.84 -30.81 -39.04
C GLU A 75 -1.82 -31.99 -39.14
N VAL A 76 -2.52 -32.06 -40.27
CA VAL A 76 -3.15 -33.28 -40.80
C VAL A 76 -2.68 -33.45 -42.25
#